data_AF-A0A5D4T072-F1
#
_entry.id   AF-A0A5D4T072-F1
#
_cell.length_a   1.000
_cell.length_b   1.000
_cell.length_c   1.000
_cell.angle_alpha   90.00
_cell.angle_beta   90.00
_cell.angle_gamma   90.00
#
_symmetry.space_group_name_H-M   'P 1'
#
loop_
_entity.id
_entity.type
_entity.pdbx_description
1 polymer ?
#
loop_
_entity_poly.entity_id
_entity_poly.type
_entity_poly.pdbx_seq_one_letter_code
_entity_poly.pdbx_strand_id
1 'polypeptide(L)'
;MSEENKKEMNTNTDGINTKDFLIGTLIGGIVGATTALFLAPKSGRELREDITDQATQLKERTDNWKVQATEYTTELAETAKDKKNQLTKAITDQTQQVMDKVKQLRDKNGDVSMELQEQVQDIISEAATAIETESDEMTDEVKKRLEDTKAALEDVEKKLSASEEDKEEK
;
A
#
# COMPACT_ATOMS: atom_id res chain seq x y z
N MET A 1 3.63 16.65 -60.25
CA MET A 1 4.49 16.16 -59.15
C MET A 1 5.06 17.39 -58.46
N SER A 2 4.26 17.99 -57.58
CA SER A 2 4.68 19.05 -56.66
C SER A 2 3.77 18.92 -55.44
N GLU A 3 4.38 18.54 -54.34
CA GLU A 3 3.74 18.42 -53.03
C GLU A 3 3.47 19.83 -52.48
N GLU A 4 2.21 20.08 -52.10
CA GLU A 4 1.88 21.25 -51.29
C GLU A 4 1.54 20.78 -49.89
N ASN A 5 2.43 21.17 -48.98
CA ASN A 5 2.60 20.72 -47.62
C ASN A 5 1.41 21.17 -46.74
N LYS A 6 0.59 20.21 -46.30
CA LYS A 6 -0.58 20.46 -45.45
C LYS A 6 -0.10 20.71 -44.02
N LYS A 7 -0.07 21.99 -43.64
CA LYS A 7 0.18 22.50 -42.29
C LYS A 7 -0.77 21.84 -41.29
N GLU A 8 -0.25 20.88 -40.52
CA GLU A 8 -0.93 20.32 -39.35
C GLU A 8 -1.01 21.39 -38.26
N MET A 9 -2.24 21.86 -37.98
CA MET A 9 -2.50 22.61 -36.76
C MET A 9 -2.67 21.62 -35.61
N ASN A 10 -1.60 21.47 -34.85
CA ASN A 10 -1.57 20.78 -33.57
C ASN A 10 -2.41 21.58 -32.56
N THR A 11 -3.67 21.18 -32.37
CA THR A 11 -4.46 21.63 -31.22
C THR A 11 -4.14 20.69 -30.07
N ASN A 12 -3.06 21.00 -29.35
CA ASN A 12 -2.87 20.51 -27.99
C ASN A 12 -4.06 21.02 -27.18
N THR A 13 -5.07 20.17 -27.10
CA THR A 13 -6.17 20.30 -26.15
C THR A 13 -5.61 19.67 -24.89
N ASP A 14 -4.78 20.43 -24.17
CA ASP A 14 -4.33 20.05 -22.83
C ASP A 14 -5.61 19.86 -22.01
N GLY A 15 -5.96 18.59 -21.79
CA GLY A 15 -7.12 18.23 -20.99
C GLY A 15 -6.98 18.93 -19.64
N ILE A 16 -8.05 19.59 -19.20
CA ILE A 16 -8.09 20.23 -17.89
C ILE A 16 -7.65 19.18 -16.87
N ASN A 17 -6.43 19.32 -16.36
CA ASN A 17 -5.92 18.39 -15.39
C ASN A 17 -6.78 18.55 -14.14
N THR A 18 -7.46 17.49 -13.71
CA THR A 18 -8.27 17.48 -12.50
C THR A 18 -7.50 18.04 -11.30
N LYS A 19 -6.17 17.85 -11.29
CA LYS A 19 -5.25 18.42 -10.31
C LYS A 19 -5.27 19.96 -10.28
N ASP A 20 -5.24 20.61 -11.43
CA ASP A 20 -5.24 22.08 -11.54
C ASP A 20 -6.61 22.67 -11.16
N PHE A 21 -7.70 21.97 -11.50
CA PHE A 21 -9.05 22.34 -11.08
C PHE A 21 -9.26 22.20 -9.57
N LEU A 22 -8.73 21.14 -8.94
CA LEU A 22 -8.79 20.93 -7.50
C LEU A 22 -8.00 22.00 -6.74
N ILE A 23 -6.81 22.36 -7.24
CA ILE A 23 -5.99 23.44 -6.69
C ILE A 23 -6.74 24.78 -6.80
N GLY A 24 -7.33 25.07 -7.98
CA GLY A 24 -8.14 26.27 -8.18
C GLY A 24 -9.38 26.32 -7.27
N THR A 25 -10.06 25.19 -7.07
CA THR A 25 -11.24 25.09 -6.21
C THR A 25 -10.89 25.26 -4.73
N LEU A 26 -9.74 24.75 -4.28
CA LEU A 26 -9.30 24.92 -2.90
C LEU A 26 -9.02 26.39 -2.58
N ILE A 27 -8.25 27.06 -3.43
CA ILE A 27 -7.89 28.47 -3.24
C ILE A 27 -9.14 29.36 -3.36
N GLY A 28 -9.94 29.15 -4.41
CA GLY A 28 -11.20 29.86 -4.62
C GLY A 28 -12.22 29.60 -3.52
N GLY A 29 -12.26 28.39 -2.97
CA GLY A 29 -13.16 27.99 -1.88
C GLY A 29 -12.85 28.70 -0.57
N ILE A 30 -11.58 28.84 -0.19
CA ILE A 30 -11.18 29.55 1.03
C ILE A 30 -11.50 31.05 0.92
N VAL A 31 -11.12 31.68 -0.20
CA VAL A 31 -11.37 33.11 -0.43
C VAL A 31 -12.88 33.38 -0.55
N GLY A 32 -13.62 32.52 -1.24
CA GLY A 32 -15.07 32.61 -1.36
C GLY A 32 -15.80 32.42 -0.03
N ALA A 33 -15.39 31.43 0.78
CA ALA A 33 -16.02 31.18 2.07
C ALA A 33 -15.76 32.31 3.09
N THR A 34 -14.52 32.83 3.13
CA THR A 34 -14.17 33.95 4.02
C THR A 34 -14.89 35.24 3.65
N THR A 35 -15.00 35.55 2.36
CA THR A 35 -15.75 36.72 1.88
C THR A 35 -17.26 36.54 2.06
N ALA A 36 -17.81 35.35 1.84
CA ALA A 36 -19.21 35.05 2.12
C ALA A 36 -19.56 35.18 3.61
N LEU A 37 -18.67 34.75 4.50
CA LEU A 37 -18.84 34.93 5.95
C LEU A 37 -18.81 36.42 6.34
N PHE A 38 -18.01 37.23 5.63
CA PHE A 38 -17.92 38.68 5.85
C PHE A 38 -19.11 39.46 5.25
N LEU A 39 -19.70 38.97 4.17
CA LEU A 39 -20.84 39.58 3.48
C LEU A 39 -22.21 39.12 4.04
N ALA A 40 -22.26 38.02 4.79
CA ALA A 40 -23.48 37.56 5.45
C ALA A 40 -23.93 38.56 6.54
N PRO A 41 -25.19 39.04 6.53
CA PRO A 41 -25.66 40.14 7.38
C PRO A 41 -25.97 39.72 8.84
N LYS A 42 -25.04 39.03 9.51
CA LYS A 42 -25.14 38.75 10.95
C LYS A 42 -24.05 39.48 11.73
N SER A 43 -24.49 40.28 12.70
CA SER A 43 -23.64 41.09 13.56
C SER A 43 -22.74 40.22 14.44
N GLY A 44 -21.44 40.54 14.53
CA GLY A 44 -20.46 39.79 15.32
C GLY A 44 -20.74 39.72 16.83
N ARG A 45 -21.78 40.42 17.33
CA ARG A 45 -22.20 40.44 18.73
C ARG A 45 -23.20 39.34 19.04
N GLU A 46 -24.24 39.19 18.20
CA GLU A 46 -25.17 38.04 18.28
C GLU A 46 -24.45 36.75 17.91
N LEU A 47 -23.51 36.79 16.96
CA LEU A 47 -22.69 35.62 16.63
C LEU A 47 -21.80 35.21 17.82
N ARG A 48 -21.32 36.13 18.65
CA ARG A 48 -20.51 35.78 19.83
C ARG A 48 -21.35 35.19 20.96
N GLU A 49 -22.58 35.67 21.13
CA GLU A 49 -23.55 35.15 22.10
C GLU A 49 -24.04 33.75 21.69
N ASP A 50 -24.48 33.59 20.44
CA ASP A 50 -24.85 32.29 19.85
C ASP A 50 -23.66 31.32 19.80
N ILE A 51 -22.44 31.78 19.49
CA ILE A 51 -21.24 30.94 19.53
C ILE A 51 -20.94 30.50 20.95
N THR A 52 -21.15 31.33 21.98
CA THR A 52 -20.80 30.91 23.35
C THR A 52 -21.74 29.81 23.84
N ASP A 53 -23.05 29.97 23.61
CA ASP A 53 -24.06 28.97 23.99
C ASP A 53 -24.00 27.72 23.11
N GLN A 54 -23.78 27.88 21.81
CA GLN A 54 -23.62 26.74 20.91
C GLN A 54 -22.26 26.07 21.07
N ALA A 55 -21.17 26.78 21.38
CA ALA A 55 -19.85 26.17 21.59
C ALA A 55 -19.82 25.35 22.88
N THR A 56 -20.54 25.76 23.91
CA THR A 56 -20.64 24.96 25.14
C THR A 56 -21.38 23.66 24.88
N GLN A 57 -22.51 23.72 24.17
CA GLN A 57 -23.26 22.53 23.75
C GLN A 57 -22.53 21.69 22.68
N LEU A 58 -21.80 22.34 21.77
CA LEU A 58 -20.96 21.66 20.79
C LEU A 58 -19.82 20.96 21.50
N LYS A 59 -19.16 21.59 22.48
CA LYS A 59 -18.04 21.00 23.20
C LYS A 59 -18.49 19.71 23.91
N GLU A 60 -19.63 19.70 24.59
CA GLU A 60 -20.16 18.46 25.19
C GLU A 60 -20.50 17.39 24.16
N ARG A 61 -21.11 17.77 23.02
CA ARG A 61 -21.42 16.85 21.92
C ARG A 61 -20.17 16.35 21.21
N THR A 62 -19.15 17.20 21.06
CA THR A 62 -17.86 16.91 20.47
C THR A 62 -17.03 16.05 21.39
N ASP A 63 -17.04 16.27 22.71
CA ASP A 63 -16.36 15.39 23.67
C ASP A 63 -16.99 13.98 23.64
N ASN A 64 -18.32 13.87 23.59
CA ASN A 64 -19.01 12.57 23.42
C ASN A 64 -18.76 11.91 22.05
N TRP A 65 -18.78 12.70 20.97
CA TRP A 65 -18.46 12.20 19.63
C TRP A 65 -17.01 11.77 19.55
N LYS A 66 -16.09 12.53 20.15
CA LYS A 66 -14.66 12.23 20.12
C LYS A 66 -14.38 10.95 20.86
N VAL A 67 -15.01 10.69 22.02
CA VAL A 67 -14.90 9.42 22.74
C VAL A 67 -15.42 8.26 21.89
N GLN A 68 -16.64 8.36 21.36
CA GLN A 68 -17.20 7.30 20.51
C GLN A 68 -16.40 7.11 19.22
N ALA A 69 -16.00 8.18 18.55
CA ALA A 69 -15.17 8.13 17.35
C ALA A 69 -13.78 7.58 17.67
N THR A 70 -13.18 7.89 18.83
CA THR A 70 -11.89 7.29 19.22
C THR A 70 -12.03 5.80 19.50
N GLU A 71 -13.10 5.35 20.15
CA GLU A 71 -13.35 3.91 20.35
C GLU A 71 -13.60 3.20 19.02
N TYR A 72 -14.52 3.70 18.18
CA TYR A 72 -14.78 3.14 16.86
C TYR A 72 -13.57 3.17 15.93
N THR A 73 -12.77 4.24 15.97
CA THR A 73 -11.55 4.33 15.14
C THR A 73 -10.44 3.45 15.67
N THR A 74 -10.32 3.27 16.99
CA THR A 74 -9.31 2.41 17.60
C THR A 74 -9.66 0.95 17.38
N GLU A 75 -10.91 0.55 17.56
CA GLU A 75 -11.36 -0.84 17.34
C GLU A 75 -11.26 -1.25 15.85
N LEU A 76 -11.56 -0.33 14.94
CA LEU A 76 -11.41 -0.55 13.50
C LEU A 76 -9.93 -0.53 13.07
N ALA A 77 -9.11 0.35 13.67
CA ALA A 77 -7.68 0.38 13.46
C ALA A 77 -7.00 -0.87 14.02
N GLU A 78 -7.42 -1.37 15.18
CA GLU A 78 -6.91 -2.61 15.77
C GLU A 78 -7.29 -3.81 14.90
N THR A 79 -8.54 -3.91 14.43
CA THR A 79 -8.98 -4.99 13.54
C THR A 79 -8.20 -5.01 12.21
N ALA A 80 -7.99 -3.82 11.61
CA ALA A 80 -7.19 -3.69 10.39
C ALA A 80 -5.72 -4.04 10.65
N LYS A 81 -5.15 -3.55 11.75
CA LYS A 81 -3.78 -3.81 12.17
C LYS A 81 -3.54 -5.29 12.47
N ASP A 82 -4.49 -5.98 13.09
CA ASP A 82 -4.39 -7.41 13.40
C ASP A 82 -4.43 -8.26 12.13
N LYS A 83 -5.35 -7.98 11.20
CA LYS A 83 -5.37 -8.65 9.88
C LYS A 83 -4.06 -8.42 9.12
N LYS A 84 -3.59 -7.17 9.09
CA LYS A 84 -2.32 -6.81 8.45
C LYS A 84 -1.14 -7.53 9.10
N ASN A 85 -1.09 -7.59 10.43
CA ASN A 85 -0.02 -8.26 11.18
C ASN A 85 -0.03 -9.77 10.94
N GLN A 86 -1.20 -10.42 10.92
CA GLN A 86 -1.32 -11.84 10.63
C GLN A 86 -0.86 -12.16 9.21
N LEU A 87 -1.29 -11.37 8.23
CA LEU A 87 -0.89 -11.51 6.84
C LEU A 87 0.61 -11.30 6.67
N THR A 88 1.14 -10.21 7.26
CA THR A 88 2.55 -9.87 7.24
C THR A 88 3.39 -11.00 7.83
N LYS A 89 3.01 -11.53 9.00
CA LYS A 89 3.72 -12.64 9.63
C LYS A 89 3.70 -13.89 8.77
N ALA A 90 2.52 -14.29 8.27
CA ALA A 90 2.38 -15.50 7.47
C ALA A 90 3.26 -15.46 6.20
N ILE A 91 3.24 -14.33 5.48
CA ILE A 91 4.05 -14.14 4.28
C ILE A 91 5.54 -14.06 4.65
N THR A 92 5.90 -13.24 5.64
CA THR A 92 7.31 -13.07 6.05
C THR A 92 7.94 -14.38 6.51
N ASP A 93 7.23 -15.15 7.36
CA ASP A 93 7.71 -16.44 7.86
C ASP A 93 7.90 -17.44 6.72
N GLN A 94 6.96 -17.48 5.78
CA GLN A 94 7.05 -18.29 4.58
C GLN A 94 8.26 -17.90 3.73
N THR A 95 8.47 -16.61 3.46
CA THR A 95 9.55 -16.15 2.59
C THR A 95 10.91 -16.36 3.25
N GLN A 96 10.97 -16.19 4.58
CA GLN A 96 12.18 -16.43 5.34
C GLN A 96 12.59 -17.91 5.32
N GLN A 97 11.64 -18.83 5.47
CA GLN A 97 11.92 -20.28 5.37
C GLN A 97 12.48 -20.65 3.99
N VAL A 98 11.91 -20.09 2.91
CA VAL A 98 12.39 -20.31 1.55
C VAL A 98 13.80 -19.74 1.40
N MET A 99 14.05 -18.52 1.87
CA MET A 99 15.37 -17.89 1.85
C MET A 99 16.43 -18.71 2.60
N ASP A 100 16.08 -19.24 3.78
CA ASP A 100 16.99 -20.03 4.59
C ASP A 100 17.32 -21.37 3.93
N LYS A 101 16.33 -22.03 3.29
CA LYS A 101 16.58 -23.21 2.44
C LYS A 101 17.49 -22.88 1.26
N VAL A 102 17.29 -21.75 0.58
CA VAL A 102 18.15 -21.33 -0.55
C VAL A 102 19.59 -21.13 -0.09
N LYS A 103 19.79 -20.48 1.07
CA LYS A 103 21.13 -20.31 1.66
C LYS A 103 21.79 -21.64 2.00
N GLN A 104 21.04 -22.58 2.59
CA GLN A 104 21.56 -23.92 2.88
C GLN A 104 21.96 -24.67 1.60
N LEU A 105 21.16 -24.54 0.53
CA LEU A 105 21.50 -25.12 -0.77
C LEU A 105 22.71 -24.45 -1.41
N ARG A 106 22.89 -23.13 -1.25
CA ARG A 106 24.09 -22.42 -1.71
C ARG A 106 25.35 -22.99 -1.10
N ASP A 107 25.33 -23.21 0.21
CA ASP A 107 26.49 -23.70 0.94
C ASP A 107 26.84 -25.14 0.52
N LYS A 108 25.85 -25.92 0.03
CA LYS A 108 26.05 -27.28 -0.50
C LYS A 108 26.34 -27.33 -2.01
N ASN A 109 25.78 -26.40 -2.82
CA ASN A 109 25.87 -26.38 -4.27
C ASN A 109 25.66 -24.95 -4.82
N GLY A 110 26.76 -24.23 -5.07
CA GLY A 110 26.76 -22.78 -5.28
C GLY A 110 25.93 -22.25 -6.46
N ASP A 111 25.89 -22.96 -7.59
CA ASP A 111 25.34 -22.43 -8.85
C ASP A 111 23.80 -22.36 -8.89
N VAL A 112 23.10 -23.35 -8.32
CA VAL A 112 21.62 -23.38 -8.35
C VAL A 112 21.00 -22.36 -7.38
N SER A 113 21.79 -21.89 -6.41
CA SER A 113 21.28 -21.01 -5.35
C SER A 113 21.11 -19.55 -5.76
N MET A 114 21.87 -19.06 -6.75
CA MET A 114 21.83 -17.64 -7.13
C MET A 114 20.50 -17.27 -7.79
N GLU A 115 20.01 -18.13 -8.70
CA GLU A 115 18.74 -17.92 -9.39
C GLU A 115 17.54 -18.00 -8.41
N LEU A 116 17.58 -18.95 -7.48
CA LEU A 116 16.58 -19.05 -6.42
C LEU A 116 16.65 -17.88 -5.44
N GLN A 117 17.85 -17.39 -5.13
CA GLN A 117 18.04 -16.25 -4.23
C GLN A 117 17.46 -14.97 -4.83
N GLU A 118 17.66 -14.75 -6.14
CA GLU A 118 17.08 -13.62 -6.87
C GLU A 118 15.54 -13.71 -6.87
N GLN A 119 14.97 -14.87 -7.21
CA GLN A 119 13.52 -15.10 -7.16
C GLN A 119 12.93 -14.85 -5.76
N VAL A 120 13.61 -15.31 -4.70
CA VAL A 120 13.16 -15.07 -3.32
C VAL A 120 13.24 -13.58 -2.97
N GLN A 121 14.30 -12.87 -3.38
CA GLN A 121 14.45 -11.45 -3.11
C GLN A 121 13.36 -10.61 -3.80
N ASP A 122 12.96 -11.01 -5.00
CA ASP A 122 11.82 -10.42 -5.72
C ASP A 122 10.50 -10.70 -5.01
N ILE A 123 10.26 -11.94 -4.57
CA ILE A 123 9.07 -12.30 -3.78
C ILE A 123 9.01 -11.52 -2.45
N ILE A 124 10.14 -11.29 -1.77
CA ILE A 124 10.20 -10.45 -0.56
C ILE A 124 9.77 -9.01 -0.87
N SER A 125 10.26 -8.46 -1.99
CA SER A 125 9.95 -7.09 -2.38
C SER A 125 8.48 -6.94 -2.78
N GLU A 126 7.95 -7.92 -3.52
CA GLU A 126 6.55 -7.99 -3.90
C GLU A 126 5.64 -8.20 -2.69
N ALA A 127 6.05 -9.03 -1.72
CA ALA A 127 5.37 -9.21 -0.43
C ALA A 127 5.27 -7.90 0.36
N ALA A 128 6.37 -7.15 0.47
CA ALA A 128 6.36 -5.85 1.14
C ALA A 128 5.37 -4.89 0.46
N THR A 129 5.34 -4.89 -0.86
CA THR A 129 4.44 -4.05 -1.66
C THR A 129 2.97 -4.47 -1.52
N ALA A 130 2.69 -5.78 -1.50
CA ALA A 130 1.34 -6.33 -1.29
C ALA A 130 0.78 -5.97 0.09
N ILE A 131 1.62 -6.02 1.12
CA ILE A 131 1.26 -5.64 2.50
C ILE A 131 1.03 -4.13 2.62
N GLU A 132 1.83 -3.31 1.92
CA GLU A 132 1.70 -1.86 1.96
C GLU A 132 0.43 -1.39 1.23
N THR A 133 0.11 -2.00 0.09
CA THR A 133 -1.06 -1.68 -0.73
C THR A 133 -2.35 -2.35 -0.27
N GLU A 134 -2.27 -3.30 0.67
CA GLU A 134 -3.40 -4.13 1.13
C GLU A 134 -4.14 -4.80 -0.04
N SER A 135 -3.38 -5.24 -1.04
CA SER A 135 -3.90 -5.90 -2.23
C SER A 135 -3.97 -7.42 -2.00
N ASP A 136 -5.19 -7.95 -1.91
CA ASP A 136 -5.44 -9.39 -1.78
C ASP A 136 -4.91 -10.16 -3.00
N GLU A 137 -5.04 -9.61 -4.21
CA GLU A 137 -4.54 -10.25 -5.45
C GLU A 137 -3.02 -10.41 -5.45
N MET A 138 -2.29 -9.36 -5.08
CA MET A 138 -0.81 -9.44 -4.99
C MET A 138 -0.38 -10.38 -3.87
N THR A 139 -1.14 -10.44 -2.78
CA THR A 139 -0.86 -11.35 -1.67
C THR A 139 -0.99 -12.82 -2.09
N ASP A 140 -2.01 -13.15 -2.88
CA ASP A 140 -2.20 -14.50 -3.38
C ASP A 140 -1.15 -14.87 -4.45
N GLU A 141 -0.72 -13.91 -5.28
CA GLU A 141 0.39 -14.12 -6.21
C GLU A 141 1.71 -14.38 -5.47
N VAL A 142 2.01 -13.61 -4.43
CA VAL A 142 3.17 -13.82 -3.55
C VAL A 142 3.15 -15.21 -2.93
N LYS A 143 2.03 -15.65 -2.33
CA LYS A 143 1.91 -17.00 -1.76
C LYS A 143 2.17 -18.09 -2.80
N LYS A 144 1.60 -17.94 -4.00
CA LYS A 144 1.76 -18.92 -5.08
C LYS A 144 3.21 -19.02 -5.54
N ARG A 145 3.87 -17.89 -5.82
CA ARG A 145 5.29 -17.88 -6.22
C ARG A 145 6.20 -18.47 -5.17
N LEU A 146 5.87 -18.22 -3.91
CA LEU A 146 6.60 -18.74 -2.78
C LEU A 146 6.44 -20.25 -2.63
N GLU A 147 5.23 -20.78 -2.85
CA GLU A 147 4.97 -22.22 -2.92
C GLU A 147 5.73 -22.89 -4.07
N ASP A 148 5.69 -22.30 -5.27
CA ASP A 148 6.43 -22.78 -6.44
C ASP A 148 7.95 -22.81 -6.16
N THR A 149 8.48 -21.75 -5.55
CA THR A 149 9.90 -21.67 -5.18
C THR A 149 10.24 -22.72 -4.12
N LYS A 150 9.39 -22.90 -3.11
CA LYS A 150 9.56 -23.93 -2.08
C LYS A 150 9.59 -25.34 -2.66
N ALA A 151 8.70 -25.64 -3.61
CA ALA A 151 8.68 -26.93 -4.29
C ALA A 151 9.97 -27.16 -5.10
N ALA A 152 10.43 -26.15 -5.84
CA ALA A 152 11.70 -26.22 -6.57
C ALA A 152 12.90 -26.45 -5.63
N LEU A 153 12.91 -25.80 -4.47
CA LEU A 153 13.91 -26.00 -3.41
C LEU A 153 13.95 -27.44 -2.89
N GLU A 154 12.79 -28.03 -2.59
CA GLU A 154 12.71 -29.41 -2.09
C GLU A 154 13.18 -30.44 -3.14
N ASP A 155 12.85 -30.22 -4.42
CA ASP A 155 13.34 -31.06 -5.52
C ASP A 155 14.85 -30.97 -5.68
N VAL A 156 15.44 -29.78 -5.55
CA VAL A 156 16.90 -29.59 -5.59
C VAL A 156 17.55 -30.24 -4.37
N GLU A 157 17.00 -30.04 -3.17
CA GLU A 157 17.47 -30.63 -1.92
C GLU A 157 17.49 -32.17 -2.01
N LYS A 158 16.41 -32.77 -2.52
CA LYS A 158 16.29 -34.23 -2.68
C LYS A 158 17.27 -34.79 -3.71
N LYS A 159 17.54 -34.06 -4.80
CA LYS A 159 18.57 -34.43 -5.78
C LYS A 159 19.98 -34.34 -5.17
N LEU A 160 20.21 -33.39 -4.28
CA LEU A 160 21.47 -33.26 -3.55
C LEU A 160 21.67 -34.41 -2.55
N SER A 161 20.66 -34.75 -1.76
CA SER A 161 20.75 -35.84 -0.78
C SER A 161 20.87 -37.22 -1.43
N ALA A 162 20.20 -37.45 -2.57
CA ALA A 162 20.33 -38.71 -3.32
C ALA A 162 21.74 -38.92 -3.93
N SER A 163 22.52 -37.86 -4.11
CA SER A 163 23.91 -37.93 -4.60
C SER A 163 24.90 -38.32 -3.48
N GLU A 164 24.50 -38.21 -2.20
CA GLU A 164 25.33 -38.59 -1.05
C GLU A 164 25.22 -40.09 -0.71
N GLU A 165 24.08 -40.76 -0.95
CA GLU A 165 23.90 -42.19 -0.65
C GLU A 165 24.72 -43.13 -1.55
N ASP A 166 25.04 -42.75 -2.79
CA ASP A 166 25.86 -43.58 -3.71
C ASP A 166 27.37 -43.60 -3.36
N LYS A 167 27.81 -42.85 -2.34
CA LYS A 167 29.22 -42.80 -1.89
C LYS A 167 29.54 -43.64 -0.66
N GLU A 168 28.55 -44.17 0.07
CA GLU A 168 28.80 -45.03 1.25
C GLU A 168 28.82 -46.54 0.94
N GLU A 169 28.44 -46.99 -0.27
CA GLU A 169 28.42 -48.42 -0.63
C GLU A 169 29.63 -48.88 -1.47
N LYS A 170 30.77 -48.17 -1.45
CA LYS A 170 31.98 -48.58 -2.18
C LYS A 170 33.25 -48.71 -1.33
#